data_AF-A0A2W5TW65-F1
#
_entry.id   AF-A0A2W5TW65-F1
#
_cell.length_a   1.000
_cell.length_b   1.000
_cell.length_c   1.000
_cell.angle_alpha   90.00
_cell.angle_beta   90.00
_cell.angle_gamma   90.00
#
_symmetry.space_group_name_H-M   'P 1'
#
loop_
_entity.id
_entity.type
_entity.pdbx_description
1 polymer ?
#
loop_
_entity_poly.entity_id
_entity_poly.type
_entity_poly.pdbx_seq_one_letter_code
_entity_poly.pdbx_strand_id
1 'polypeptide(L)'
;MSAQVRQGSLSTLLGVNRFQVNARLTGARNCTNLALIGAPRGSFDTHARDPQNPDFMEFIETTDLMGQRITGLRPAIGVLRTILKDIATRFPHDPPRFGISQMLACRMARGAPVSISNHSWGLAVDLTIDGSADPWAVHDGLEVLRRIYPIFRRHGFCWGAAFPIVEPMHFEASDQLVRRWAAAGLFSPRPRLSPPIGLTIGDRGSAVLSLQQMLNARLPIQLDEDGAFGIGTRAAVIEFQTRQGMRADGIAARPVLRALDLV
;
A
#
# COMPACT_ATOMS: atom_id res chain seq x y z
N MET A 1 -3.16 -8.13 -23.44
CA MET A 1 -1.84 -7.50 -23.18
C MET A 1 -1.18 -8.20 -22.02
N SER A 2 0.12 -8.50 -22.08
CA SER A 2 0.86 -9.09 -20.95
C SER A 2 1.04 -8.09 -19.80
N ALA A 3 1.32 -8.57 -18.58
CA ALA A 3 1.56 -7.73 -17.40
C ALA A 3 2.72 -6.74 -17.61
N GLN A 4 3.77 -7.19 -18.31
CA GLN A 4 4.94 -6.38 -18.66
C GLN A 4 4.58 -5.25 -19.64
N VAL A 5 3.71 -5.53 -20.61
CA VAL A 5 3.16 -4.51 -21.54
C VAL A 5 2.31 -3.50 -20.78
N ARG A 6 1.47 -3.93 -19.84
CA ARG A 6 0.67 -3.04 -18.97
C ARG A 6 1.53 -2.15 -18.05
N GLN A 7 2.65 -2.67 -17.55
CA GLN A 7 3.60 -1.90 -16.74
C GLN A 7 4.29 -0.80 -17.55
N GLY A 8 4.86 -1.15 -18.72
CA GLY A 8 5.48 -0.17 -19.63
C GLY A 8 4.47 0.82 -20.20
N SER A 9 3.21 0.40 -20.36
CA SER A 9 2.12 1.27 -20.80
C SER A 9 1.82 2.33 -19.73
N LEU A 10 1.84 2.04 -18.44
CA LEU A 10 1.40 3.00 -17.42
C LEU A 10 2.32 4.23 -17.31
N SER A 11 3.64 4.02 -17.28
CA SER A 11 4.62 5.13 -17.25
C SER A 11 4.61 5.95 -18.54
N THR A 12 4.37 5.29 -19.68
CA THR A 12 4.33 5.95 -21.00
C THR A 12 3.00 6.67 -21.23
N LEU A 13 1.85 6.04 -20.91
CA LEU A 13 0.50 6.59 -21.12
C LEU A 13 0.18 7.73 -20.17
N LEU A 14 0.64 7.67 -18.93
CA LEU A 14 0.31 8.69 -17.93
C LEU A 14 1.31 9.85 -17.93
N GLY A 15 2.45 9.72 -18.62
CA GLY A 15 3.54 10.69 -18.60
C GLY A 15 4.11 10.94 -17.20
N VAL A 16 3.96 9.99 -16.27
CA VAL A 16 4.43 10.10 -14.89
C VAL A 16 5.39 8.98 -14.54
N ASN A 17 6.44 9.31 -13.82
CA ASN A 17 7.27 8.30 -13.16
C ASN A 17 6.43 7.62 -12.07
N ARG A 18 6.11 6.34 -12.27
CA ARG A 18 5.25 5.57 -11.36
C ARG A 18 5.79 5.51 -9.92
N PHE A 19 7.11 5.63 -9.73
CA PHE A 19 7.72 5.65 -8.40
C PHE A 19 7.58 7.00 -7.68
N GLN A 20 7.11 8.03 -8.38
CA GLN A 20 6.93 9.39 -7.85
C GLN A 20 5.46 9.77 -7.63
N VAL A 21 4.49 8.98 -8.13
CA VAL A 21 3.06 9.33 -8.03
C VAL A 21 2.59 9.48 -6.58
N ASN A 22 3.19 8.71 -5.65
CA ASN A 22 2.88 8.77 -4.22
C ASN A 22 3.72 9.79 -3.43
N ALA A 23 4.60 10.53 -4.09
CA ALA A 23 5.52 11.48 -3.47
C ALA A 23 6.28 10.86 -2.27
N ARG A 24 6.06 11.37 -1.06
CA ARG A 24 6.69 10.88 0.19
C ARG A 24 5.84 9.86 0.94
N LEU A 25 4.65 9.52 0.44
CA LEU A 25 3.79 8.54 1.08
C LEU A 25 4.32 7.13 0.86
N THR A 26 4.23 6.32 1.90
CA THR A 26 4.52 4.90 1.87
C THR A 26 3.24 4.14 2.15
N GLY A 27 2.97 3.08 1.39
CA GLY A 27 1.81 2.21 1.66
C GLY A 27 1.79 1.72 3.10
N ALA A 28 0.60 1.51 3.67
CA ALA A 28 0.48 0.99 5.03
C ALA A 28 1.27 -0.32 5.18
N ARG A 29 2.16 -0.39 6.17
CA ARG A 29 3.07 -1.52 6.34
C ARG A 29 2.38 -2.62 7.14
N ASN A 30 2.55 -3.88 6.73
CA ASN A 30 1.98 -5.01 7.47
C ASN A 30 2.43 -5.01 8.94
N CYS A 31 3.71 -4.72 9.19
CA CYS A 31 4.24 -4.63 10.54
C CYS A 31 3.59 -3.50 11.37
N THR A 32 3.37 -2.32 10.77
CA THR A 32 2.63 -1.22 11.41
C THR A 32 1.18 -1.60 11.67
N ASN A 33 0.49 -2.22 10.71
CA ASN A 33 -0.92 -2.57 10.86
C ASN A 33 -1.12 -3.64 11.93
N LEU A 34 -0.30 -4.70 11.94
CA LEU A 34 -0.31 -5.73 12.98
C LEU A 34 -0.04 -5.11 14.36
N ALA A 35 0.94 -4.22 14.45
CA ALA A 35 1.31 -3.55 15.68
C ALA A 35 0.26 -2.54 16.16
N LEU A 36 -0.34 -1.72 15.31
CA LEU A 36 -1.19 -0.60 15.74
C LEU A 36 -2.68 -0.91 15.65
N ILE A 37 -3.11 -1.71 14.66
CA ILE A 37 -4.52 -2.07 14.42
C ILE A 37 -4.84 -3.50 14.91
N GLY A 38 -3.85 -4.39 14.93
CA GLY A 38 -4.01 -5.80 15.28
C GLY A 38 -4.32 -6.66 14.06
N ALA A 39 -4.26 -7.98 14.23
CA ALA A 39 -4.54 -8.92 13.14
C ALA A 39 -6.06 -9.08 12.93
N PRO A 40 -6.61 -8.86 11.72
CA PRO A 40 -8.03 -9.05 11.42
C PRO A 40 -8.48 -10.51 11.56
N ARG A 41 -7.55 -11.45 11.36
CA ARG A 41 -7.73 -12.91 11.43
C ARG A 41 -6.45 -13.58 11.92
N GLY A 42 -6.56 -14.82 12.41
CA GLY A 42 -5.42 -15.64 12.83
C GLY A 42 -4.63 -16.30 11.68
N SER A 43 -5.21 -16.39 10.49
CA SER A 43 -4.57 -16.93 9.30
C SER A 43 -5.06 -16.26 8.02
N PHE A 44 -4.22 -16.31 6.99
CA PHE A 44 -4.46 -15.71 5.68
C PHE A 44 -4.06 -16.71 4.59
N ASP A 45 -4.87 -16.79 3.55
CA ASP A 45 -4.58 -17.51 2.33
C ASP A 45 -4.87 -16.61 1.11
N THR A 46 -4.83 -17.14 -0.10
CA THR A 46 -5.07 -16.36 -1.31
C THR A 46 -6.54 -15.98 -1.52
N HIS A 47 -7.48 -16.61 -0.79
CA HIS A 47 -8.91 -16.35 -0.92
C HIS A 47 -9.36 -15.24 0.04
N ALA A 48 -10.24 -14.37 -0.44
CA ALA A 48 -10.83 -13.34 0.40
C ALA A 48 -11.73 -13.98 1.47
N ARG A 49 -11.53 -13.58 2.73
CA ARG A 49 -12.35 -14.00 3.88
C ARG A 49 -12.73 -12.80 4.74
N ASP A 50 -13.79 -12.94 5.53
CA ASP A 50 -14.24 -11.94 6.50
C ASP A 50 -13.29 -11.81 7.70
N PRO A 51 -13.24 -10.73 8.48
CA PRO A 51 -12.47 -10.71 9.72
C PRO A 51 -13.02 -11.74 10.74
N GLN A 52 -12.17 -12.15 11.69
CA GLN A 52 -12.53 -13.05 12.80
C GLN A 52 -12.16 -12.48 14.17
N ASN A 53 -11.24 -11.52 14.22
CA ASN A 53 -10.78 -10.96 15.48
C ASN A 53 -11.81 -9.95 16.02
N PRO A 54 -12.45 -10.19 17.18
CA PRO A 54 -13.44 -9.28 17.75
C PRO A 54 -12.88 -7.89 18.02
N ASP A 55 -11.65 -7.78 18.53
CA ASP A 55 -11.00 -6.50 18.80
C ASP A 55 -10.81 -5.67 17.51
N PHE A 56 -10.53 -6.32 16.38
CA PHE A 56 -10.44 -5.64 15.09
C PHE A 56 -11.83 -5.23 14.57
N MET A 57 -12.82 -6.11 14.75
CA MET A 57 -14.19 -5.87 14.29
C MET A 57 -14.84 -4.66 14.99
N GLU A 58 -14.40 -4.29 16.19
CA GLU A 58 -14.83 -3.04 16.83
C GLU A 58 -14.47 -1.78 16.04
N PHE A 59 -13.40 -1.80 15.23
CA PHE A 59 -12.87 -0.62 14.52
C PHE A 59 -13.38 -0.44 13.10
N ILE A 60 -14.10 -1.42 12.55
CA ILE A 60 -14.65 -1.35 11.21
C ILE A 60 -16.10 -0.85 11.23
N GLU A 61 -16.55 -0.30 10.11
CA GLU A 61 -17.97 0.01 9.88
C GLU A 61 -18.38 -0.46 8.49
N THR A 62 -19.69 -0.60 8.29
CA THR A 62 -20.31 -0.83 6.98
C THR A 62 -21.15 0.38 6.62
N THR A 63 -21.00 0.91 5.41
CA THR A 63 -21.75 2.07 4.91
C THR A 63 -22.06 1.94 3.43
N ASP A 64 -23.02 2.74 2.94
CA ASP A 64 -23.08 3.09 1.53
C ASP A 64 -21.97 4.09 1.16
N LEU A 65 -21.22 3.80 0.10
CA LEU A 65 -20.38 4.74 -0.64
C LEU A 65 -20.65 4.56 -2.13
N MET A 66 -21.09 5.62 -2.80
CA MET A 66 -21.40 5.60 -4.24
C MET A 66 -22.42 4.51 -4.62
N GLY A 67 -23.42 4.25 -3.77
CA GLY A 67 -24.45 3.24 -4.02
C GLY A 67 -23.99 1.79 -3.80
N GLN A 68 -22.82 1.59 -3.17
CA GLN A 68 -22.28 0.27 -2.85
C GLN A 68 -22.13 0.11 -1.34
N ARG A 69 -22.50 -1.08 -0.83
CA ARG A 69 -22.31 -1.45 0.58
C ARG A 69 -20.83 -1.81 0.81
N ILE A 70 -20.11 -0.92 1.48
CA ILE A 70 -18.67 -1.02 1.73
C ILE A 70 -18.39 -1.19 3.22
N THR A 71 -17.57 -2.18 3.55
CA THR A 71 -17.03 -2.39 4.90
C THR A 71 -15.55 -2.05 4.93
N GLY A 72 -15.09 -1.36 5.97
CA GLY A 72 -13.68 -0.97 6.11
C GLY A 72 -13.36 -0.33 7.46
N LEU A 73 -12.10 0.04 7.68
CA LEU A 73 -11.68 0.71 8.90
C LEU A 73 -12.35 2.09 8.99
N ARG A 74 -13.03 2.40 10.10
CA ARG A 74 -13.78 3.67 10.28
C ARG A 74 -13.02 4.93 9.84
N PRO A 75 -11.81 5.21 10.34
CA PRO A 75 -11.04 6.37 9.90
C PRO A 75 -10.72 6.39 8.40
N ALA A 76 -10.51 5.23 7.77
CA ALA A 76 -10.28 5.15 6.33
C ALA A 76 -11.55 5.49 5.54
N ILE A 77 -12.72 5.01 5.97
CA ILE A 77 -14.02 5.38 5.38
C ILE A 77 -14.27 6.89 5.52
N GLY A 78 -14.00 7.47 6.69
CA GLY A 78 -14.13 8.92 6.89
C GLY A 78 -13.29 9.75 5.91
N VAL A 79 -12.05 9.33 5.66
CA VAL A 79 -11.20 9.98 4.65
C VAL A 79 -11.71 9.74 3.23
N LEU A 80 -12.20 8.54 2.91
CA LEU A 80 -12.80 8.27 1.59
C LEU A 80 -14.02 9.16 1.32
N ARG A 81 -14.91 9.39 2.30
CA ARG A 81 -16.02 10.35 2.13
C ARG A 81 -15.52 11.75 1.78
N THR A 82 -14.45 12.18 2.42
CA THR A 82 -13.83 13.49 2.17
C THR A 82 -13.22 13.55 0.77
N ILE A 83 -12.52 12.48 0.35
CA ILE A 83 -11.99 12.35 -1.01
C ILE A 83 -13.11 12.43 -2.06
N LEU A 84 -14.21 11.70 -1.87
CA LEU A 84 -15.35 11.70 -2.79
C LEU A 84 -15.99 13.09 -2.90
N LYS A 85 -16.15 13.80 -1.77
CA LYS A 85 -16.61 15.19 -1.75
C LYS A 85 -15.68 16.13 -2.51
N ASP A 86 -14.37 15.99 -2.32
CA ASP A 86 -13.36 16.80 -3.01
C ASP A 86 -13.35 16.54 -4.52
N ILE A 87 -13.53 15.29 -4.94
CA ILE A 87 -13.64 14.93 -6.36
C ILE A 87 -14.88 15.59 -6.97
N ALA A 88 -16.05 15.47 -6.33
CA ALA A 88 -17.28 16.10 -6.80
C ALA A 88 -17.14 17.63 -6.90
N THR A 89 -16.47 18.25 -5.92
CA THR A 89 -16.20 19.71 -5.91
C THR A 89 -15.23 20.11 -7.03
N ARG A 90 -14.21 19.28 -7.32
CA ARG A 90 -13.21 19.58 -8.34
C ARG A 90 -13.74 19.43 -9.77
N PHE A 91 -14.69 18.54 -9.99
CA PHE A 91 -15.20 18.18 -11.31
C PHE A 91 -16.73 18.32 -11.41
N PRO A 92 -17.29 19.54 -11.23
CA PRO A 92 -18.75 19.73 -11.13
C PRO A 92 -19.49 19.52 -12.46
N HIS A 93 -18.83 19.72 -13.60
CA HIS A 93 -19.44 19.64 -14.94
C HIS A 93 -19.09 18.36 -15.72
N ASP A 94 -18.05 17.65 -15.30
CA ASP A 94 -17.57 16.42 -15.92
C ASP A 94 -17.06 15.46 -14.82
N PRO A 95 -17.97 14.87 -14.03
CA PRO A 95 -17.59 13.99 -12.93
C PRO A 95 -16.88 12.74 -13.47
N PRO A 96 -15.72 12.35 -12.90
CA PRO A 96 -15.01 11.16 -13.33
C PRO A 96 -15.88 9.90 -13.14
N ARG A 97 -15.89 9.01 -14.15
CA ARG A 97 -16.78 7.84 -14.20
C ARG A 97 -16.21 6.64 -13.44
N PHE A 98 -16.14 6.73 -12.12
CA PHE A 98 -15.65 5.64 -11.28
C PHE A 98 -16.66 5.19 -10.22
N GLY A 99 -16.47 3.97 -9.73
CA GLY A 99 -17.16 3.40 -8.57
C GLY A 99 -16.18 2.76 -7.59
N ILE A 100 -16.71 2.13 -6.55
CA ILE A 100 -15.95 1.35 -5.57
C ILE A 100 -16.42 -0.10 -5.64
N SER A 101 -15.49 -1.05 -5.77
CA SER A 101 -15.83 -2.48 -5.80
C SER A 101 -15.58 -3.18 -4.47
N GLN A 102 -14.49 -2.87 -3.78
CA GLN A 102 -14.07 -3.63 -2.61
C GLN A 102 -13.20 -2.80 -1.67
N MET A 103 -13.35 -3.01 -0.36
CA MET A 103 -12.49 -2.38 0.66
C MET A 103 -11.95 -3.40 1.67
N LEU A 104 -12.81 -4.05 2.46
CA LEU A 104 -12.40 -5.11 3.37
C LEU A 104 -12.36 -6.48 2.68
N ALA A 105 -11.21 -7.14 2.72
CA ALA A 105 -11.06 -8.56 2.39
C ALA A 105 -9.76 -9.12 2.95
N CYS A 106 -9.87 -10.05 3.89
CA CYS A 106 -8.72 -10.66 4.54
C CYS A 106 -8.11 -11.72 3.64
N ARG A 107 -6.91 -11.46 3.11
CA ARG A 107 -6.16 -12.38 2.24
C ARG A 107 -4.69 -11.99 2.14
N MET A 108 -3.87 -12.92 1.66
CA MET A 108 -2.53 -12.63 1.16
C MET A 108 -2.56 -11.70 -0.04
N ALA A 109 -1.54 -10.86 -0.17
CA ALA A 109 -1.34 -10.00 -1.32
C ALA A 109 -1.06 -10.85 -2.57
N ARG A 110 -1.60 -10.43 -3.71
CA ARG A 110 -1.40 -11.15 -4.98
C ARG A 110 0.08 -11.12 -5.33
N GLY A 111 0.65 -12.27 -5.69
CA GLY A 111 2.07 -12.39 -6.08
C GLY A 111 3.10 -12.06 -4.98
N ALA A 112 2.67 -11.90 -3.73
CA ALA A 112 3.56 -11.60 -2.60
C ALA A 112 3.25 -12.54 -1.42
N PRO A 113 3.83 -13.76 -1.40
CA PRO A 113 3.44 -14.83 -0.48
C PRO A 113 3.82 -14.57 0.99
N VAL A 114 4.57 -13.50 1.26
CA VAL A 114 4.97 -13.07 2.62
C VAL A 114 4.30 -11.77 3.04
N SER A 115 3.32 -11.28 2.27
CA SER A 115 2.64 -10.02 2.51
C SER A 115 1.13 -10.22 2.59
N ILE A 116 0.52 -9.63 3.61
CA ILE A 116 -0.92 -9.57 3.80
C ILE A 116 -1.43 -8.34 3.02
N SER A 117 -2.52 -8.52 2.26
CA SER A 117 -3.15 -7.42 1.53
C SER A 117 -3.66 -6.35 2.50
N ASN A 118 -3.48 -5.07 2.18
CA ASN A 118 -4.02 -3.98 3.00
C ASN A 118 -5.56 -3.90 2.97
N HIS A 119 -6.21 -4.57 2.03
CA HIS A 119 -7.64 -4.85 2.13
C HIS A 119 -8.01 -5.64 3.40
N SER A 120 -7.09 -6.42 3.97
CA SER A 120 -7.37 -7.21 5.17
C SER A 120 -7.71 -6.35 6.38
N TRP A 121 -7.16 -5.14 6.45
CA TRP A 121 -7.47 -4.17 7.49
C TRP A 121 -8.56 -3.17 7.10
N GLY A 122 -9.14 -3.30 5.90
CA GLY A 122 -10.05 -2.29 5.36
C GLY A 122 -9.36 -0.93 5.17
N LEU A 123 -8.07 -0.94 4.83
CA LEU A 123 -7.26 0.26 4.57
C LEU A 123 -7.11 0.57 3.07
N ALA A 124 -7.42 -0.40 2.22
CA ALA A 124 -7.35 -0.29 0.78
C ALA A 124 -8.72 -0.32 0.15
N VAL A 125 -8.87 0.34 -0.99
CA VAL A 125 -10.07 0.39 -1.82
C VAL A 125 -9.70 0.10 -3.26
N ASP A 126 -10.44 -0.81 -3.88
CA ASP A 126 -10.39 -1.08 -5.32
C ASP A 126 -11.53 -0.31 -5.98
N LEU A 127 -11.20 0.51 -6.98
CA LEU A 127 -12.14 1.26 -7.77
C LEU A 127 -12.67 0.44 -8.95
N THR A 128 -13.68 0.96 -9.64
CA THR A 128 -14.11 0.52 -10.97
C THR A 128 -14.21 1.74 -11.89
N ILE A 129 -14.01 1.59 -13.19
CA ILE A 129 -14.31 2.64 -14.19
C ILE A 129 -15.43 2.11 -15.06
N ASP A 130 -16.54 2.85 -15.18
CA ASP A 130 -17.74 2.39 -15.91
C ASP A 130 -18.17 0.96 -15.53
N GLY A 131 -18.04 0.62 -14.23
CA GLY A 131 -18.34 -0.71 -13.69
C GLY A 131 -17.26 -1.78 -13.90
N SER A 132 -16.22 -1.51 -14.70
CA SER A 132 -15.12 -2.44 -14.95
C SER A 132 -14.01 -2.33 -13.90
N ALA A 133 -13.51 -3.48 -13.41
CA ALA A 133 -12.30 -3.57 -12.60
C ALA A 133 -11.00 -3.66 -13.44
N ASP A 134 -11.10 -3.74 -14.77
CA ASP A 134 -9.97 -3.66 -15.70
C ASP A 134 -9.98 -2.27 -16.38
N PRO A 135 -9.07 -1.35 -15.99
CA PRO A 135 -9.04 -0.01 -16.56
C PRO A 135 -8.54 0.02 -18.01
N TRP A 136 -7.87 -1.03 -18.49
CA TRP A 136 -7.43 -1.13 -19.88
C TRP A 136 -8.55 -1.62 -20.80
N ALA A 137 -9.61 -2.22 -20.24
CA ALA A 137 -10.79 -2.62 -21.00
C ALA A 137 -11.74 -1.45 -21.27
N VAL A 138 -11.52 -0.28 -20.63
CA VAL A 138 -12.37 0.90 -20.74
C VAL A 138 -11.63 2.02 -21.46
N HIS A 139 -12.28 2.64 -22.43
CA HIS A 139 -11.76 3.83 -23.11
C HIS A 139 -11.41 4.92 -22.09
N ASP A 140 -10.17 5.41 -22.13
CA ASP A 140 -9.62 6.40 -21.19
C ASP A 140 -9.63 6.01 -19.70
N GLY A 141 -9.78 4.72 -19.36
CA GLY A 141 -9.89 4.29 -17.95
C GLY A 141 -8.69 4.69 -17.08
N LEU A 142 -7.48 4.65 -17.64
CA LEU A 142 -6.28 5.14 -16.95
C LEU A 142 -6.24 6.66 -16.78
N GLU A 143 -6.83 7.43 -17.70
CA GLU A 143 -6.91 8.88 -17.61
C GLU A 143 -7.86 9.32 -16.49
N VAL A 144 -8.97 8.60 -16.31
CA VAL A 144 -9.87 8.80 -15.16
C VAL A 144 -9.10 8.67 -13.84
N LEU A 145 -8.29 7.63 -13.70
CA LEU A 145 -7.45 7.43 -12.52
C LEU A 145 -6.37 8.53 -12.38
N ARG A 146 -5.77 8.95 -13.51
CA ARG A 146 -4.78 10.05 -13.54
C ARG A 146 -5.35 11.36 -13.00
N ARG A 147 -6.62 11.64 -13.29
CA ARG A 147 -7.31 12.86 -12.83
C ARG A 147 -7.59 12.86 -11.33
N ILE A 148 -7.88 11.70 -10.74
CA ILE A 148 -8.32 11.60 -9.33
C ILE A 148 -7.19 11.28 -8.35
N TYR A 149 -6.12 10.58 -8.76
CA TYR A 149 -5.05 10.19 -7.83
C TYR A 149 -4.41 11.36 -7.06
N PRO A 150 -4.26 12.60 -7.60
CA PRO A 150 -3.68 13.69 -6.82
C PRO A 150 -4.54 14.08 -5.61
N ILE A 151 -5.86 13.87 -5.69
CA ILE A 151 -6.79 14.11 -4.59
C ILE A 151 -6.62 13.03 -3.51
N PHE A 152 -6.59 11.74 -3.90
CA PHE A 152 -6.28 10.64 -2.97
C PHE A 152 -4.94 10.86 -2.26
N ARG A 153 -3.89 11.22 -3.01
CA ARG A 153 -2.57 11.52 -2.48
C ARG A 153 -2.58 12.66 -1.47
N ARG A 154 -3.30 13.75 -1.75
CA ARG A 154 -3.42 14.90 -0.83
C ARG A 154 -4.02 14.46 0.52
N HIS A 155 -4.94 13.51 0.48
CA HIS A 155 -5.57 12.93 1.67
C HIS A 155 -4.77 11.79 2.31
N GLY A 156 -3.59 11.46 1.77
CA GLY A 156 -2.69 10.47 2.34
C GLY A 156 -2.91 9.05 1.85
N PHE A 157 -3.64 8.84 0.76
CA PHE A 157 -3.76 7.54 0.09
C PHE A 157 -2.69 7.36 -0.99
N CYS A 158 -2.03 6.21 -0.97
CA CYS A 158 -1.12 5.75 -2.00
C CYS A 158 -1.91 5.13 -3.16
N TRP A 159 -1.48 5.39 -4.39
CA TRP A 159 -1.97 4.75 -5.60
C TRP A 159 -1.16 3.51 -5.95
N GLY A 160 -1.84 2.40 -6.24
CA GLY A 160 -1.26 1.09 -6.59
C GLY A 160 -0.56 1.05 -7.95
N ALA A 161 -0.65 2.12 -8.75
CA ALA A 161 0.19 2.32 -9.93
C ALA A 161 1.70 2.27 -9.61
N ALA A 162 2.10 2.63 -8.38
CA ALA A 162 3.48 2.64 -7.94
C ALA A 162 4.01 1.26 -7.47
N PHE A 163 3.16 0.23 -7.39
CA PHE A 163 3.52 -1.03 -6.74
C PHE A 163 4.31 -1.96 -7.67
N PRO A 164 5.10 -2.91 -7.11
CA PRO A 164 5.83 -3.89 -7.91
C PRO A 164 4.93 -4.60 -8.93
N ILE A 165 3.79 -5.10 -8.44
CA ILE A 165 2.67 -5.52 -9.28
C ILE A 165 1.74 -4.31 -9.43
N VAL A 166 1.60 -3.83 -10.66
CA VAL A 166 0.83 -2.62 -10.94
C VAL A 166 -0.66 -2.93 -10.79
N GLU A 167 -1.30 -2.23 -9.85
CA GLU A 167 -2.74 -2.33 -9.55
C GLU A 167 -3.38 -0.94 -9.70
N PRO A 168 -3.74 -0.48 -10.91
CA PRO A 168 -4.17 0.92 -11.11
C PRO A 168 -5.51 1.25 -10.47
N MET A 169 -6.37 0.25 -10.26
CA MET A 169 -7.64 0.45 -9.57
C MET A 169 -7.49 0.56 -8.05
N HIS A 170 -6.32 0.25 -7.53
CA HIS A 170 -6.09 0.11 -6.09
C HIS A 170 -5.58 1.41 -5.47
N PHE A 171 -6.18 1.82 -4.38
CA PHE A 171 -5.70 2.89 -3.51
C PHE A 171 -5.66 2.41 -2.07
N GLU A 172 -4.67 2.83 -1.30
CA GLU A 172 -4.59 2.44 0.12
C GLU A 172 -4.13 3.57 1.01
N ALA A 173 -4.59 3.57 2.26
CA ALA A 173 -4.08 4.46 3.28
C ALA A 173 -2.56 4.28 3.42
N SER A 174 -1.86 5.39 3.61
CA SER A 174 -0.42 5.38 3.88
C SER A 174 -0.10 4.95 5.31
N ASP A 175 1.13 4.47 5.53
CA ASP A 175 1.67 4.19 6.87
C ASP A 175 1.59 5.43 7.79
N GLN A 176 1.78 6.61 7.20
CA GLN A 176 1.66 7.91 7.86
C GLN A 176 0.22 8.17 8.35
N LEU A 177 -0.80 7.81 7.57
CA LEU A 177 -2.20 7.91 8.03
C LEU A 177 -2.47 6.95 9.18
N VAL A 178 -2.07 5.68 9.04
CA VAL A 178 -2.29 4.67 10.09
C VAL A 178 -1.68 5.12 11.41
N ARG A 179 -0.44 5.63 11.39
CA ARG A 179 0.23 6.16 12.59
C ARG A 179 -0.48 7.38 13.18
N ARG A 180 -0.96 8.30 12.34
CA ARG A 180 -1.74 9.47 12.81
C ARG A 180 -3.04 9.07 13.46
N TRP A 181 -3.78 8.13 12.88
CA TRP A 181 -5.03 7.64 13.45
C TRP A 181 -4.80 6.89 14.77
N ALA A 182 -3.73 6.09 14.86
CA ALA A 182 -3.32 5.45 16.10
C ALA A 182 -2.97 6.47 17.19
N ALA A 183 -2.16 7.49 16.85
CA ALA A 183 -1.79 8.56 17.79
C ALA A 183 -3.00 9.39 18.26
N ALA A 184 -4.02 9.51 17.41
CA ALA A 184 -5.30 10.16 17.75
C ALA A 184 -6.27 9.23 18.50
N GLY A 185 -5.89 8.00 18.83
CA GLY A 185 -6.73 7.05 19.56
C GLY A 185 -7.95 6.55 18.78
N LEU A 186 -7.98 6.70 17.44
CA LEU A 186 -9.13 6.28 16.62
C LEU A 186 -9.25 4.76 16.53
N PHE A 187 -8.16 4.06 16.81
CA PHE A 187 -8.14 2.64 17.11
C PHE A 187 -7.01 2.34 18.10
N SER A 188 -7.30 1.34 18.93
CA SER A 188 -6.48 0.72 19.96
C SER A 188 -5.77 1.59 21.02
N PRO A 189 -6.23 1.49 22.28
CA PRO A 189 -5.59 2.07 23.46
C PRO A 189 -4.82 1.06 24.37
N ARG A 190 -4.50 -0.16 23.91
CA ARG A 190 -3.72 -1.17 24.69
C ARG A 190 -2.22 -1.12 24.34
N PRO A 191 -1.30 -1.58 25.22
CA PRO A 191 0.12 -1.59 24.89
C PRO A 191 0.37 -2.60 23.77
N ARG A 192 0.42 -2.11 22.54
CA ARG A 192 0.77 -2.93 21.40
C ARG A 192 2.24 -2.73 21.05
N LEU A 193 2.81 -3.77 20.43
CA LEU A 193 4.21 -3.83 20.04
C LEU A 193 4.60 -2.55 19.28
N SER A 194 5.78 -2.01 19.57
CA SER A 194 6.31 -0.93 18.75
C SER A 194 6.61 -1.50 17.36
N PRO A 195 6.06 -0.93 16.27
CA PRO A 195 6.41 -1.36 14.93
C PRO A 195 7.94 -1.28 14.73
N PRO A 196 8.55 -2.23 14.00
CA PRO A 196 9.97 -2.13 13.65
C PRO A 196 10.33 -0.77 13.06
N ILE A 197 11.43 -0.19 13.54
CA ILE A 197 11.98 1.06 13.01
C ILE A 197 12.96 0.71 11.90
N GLY A 198 12.53 0.85 10.65
CA GLY A 198 13.31 0.50 9.46
C GLY A 198 12.46 -0.22 8.41
N LEU A 199 13.07 -0.49 7.26
CA LEU A 199 12.45 -1.32 6.21
C LEU A 199 12.61 -2.80 6.57
N THR A 200 11.55 -3.59 6.41
CA THR A 200 11.53 -5.02 6.72
C THR A 200 10.60 -5.79 5.78
N ILE A 201 10.53 -7.11 5.94
CA ILE A 201 9.69 -7.99 5.12
C ILE A 201 8.26 -7.45 5.00
N GLY A 202 7.78 -7.42 3.76
CA GLY A 202 6.45 -6.94 3.39
C GLY A 202 6.38 -5.43 3.08
N ASP A 203 7.44 -4.68 3.39
CA ASP A 203 7.53 -3.28 2.97
C ASP A 203 7.72 -3.18 1.44
N ARG A 204 7.23 -2.10 0.84
CA ARG A 204 7.31 -1.85 -0.59
C ARG A 204 7.44 -0.38 -0.96
N GLY A 205 7.91 -0.10 -2.17
CA GLY A 205 7.97 1.24 -2.76
C GLY A 205 9.39 1.74 -3.00
N SER A 206 9.52 3.03 -3.33
CA SER A 206 10.78 3.65 -3.76
C SER A 206 11.91 3.55 -2.73
N ALA A 207 11.58 3.56 -1.43
CA ALA A 207 12.58 3.37 -0.37
C ALA A 207 13.19 1.95 -0.40
N VAL A 208 12.38 0.92 -0.68
CA VAL A 208 12.86 -0.45 -0.84
C VAL A 208 13.64 -0.61 -2.14
N LEU A 209 13.19 0.04 -3.22
CA LEU A 209 13.93 0.06 -4.49
C LEU A 209 15.34 0.64 -4.31
N SER A 210 15.44 1.78 -3.60
CA SER A 210 16.72 2.43 -3.31
C SER A 210 17.61 1.53 -2.43
N LEU A 211 17.02 0.82 -1.47
CA LEU A 211 17.72 -0.18 -0.66
C LEU A 211 18.28 -1.32 -1.52
N GLN A 212 17.47 -1.90 -2.41
CA GLN A 212 17.89 -2.99 -3.30
C GLN A 212 19.03 -2.56 -4.23
N GLN A 213 18.93 -1.37 -4.83
CA GLN A 213 19.98 -0.77 -5.66
C GLN A 213 21.30 -0.63 -4.91
N MET A 214 21.25 -0.07 -3.69
CA MET A 214 22.45 0.09 -2.88
C MET A 214 23.03 -1.24 -2.41
N LEU A 215 22.20 -2.25 -2.12
CA LEU A 215 22.67 -3.59 -1.76
C LEU A 215 23.37 -4.27 -2.95
N ASN A 216 22.81 -4.21 -4.16
CA ASN A 216 23.45 -4.70 -5.38
C ASN A 216 24.79 -4.00 -5.66
N ALA A 217 24.88 -2.69 -5.37
CA ALA A 217 26.11 -1.93 -5.56
C ALA A 217 27.19 -2.25 -4.51
N ARG A 218 26.81 -2.67 -3.29
CA ARG A 218 27.73 -2.86 -2.15
C ARG A 218 28.10 -4.32 -1.89
N LEU A 219 27.35 -5.27 -2.44
CA LEU A 219 27.55 -6.71 -2.23
C LEU A 219 27.69 -7.43 -3.57
N PRO A 220 28.43 -8.55 -3.63
CA PRO A 220 28.52 -9.39 -4.84
C PRO A 220 27.25 -10.26 -4.98
N ILE A 221 26.09 -9.62 -5.14
CA ILE A 221 24.76 -10.25 -5.25
C ILE A 221 23.99 -9.66 -6.43
N GLN A 222 22.88 -10.31 -6.79
CA GLN A 222 21.94 -9.81 -7.80
C GLN A 222 20.51 -9.96 -7.26
N LEU A 223 20.01 -8.91 -6.62
CA LEU A 223 18.62 -8.77 -6.25
C LEU A 223 17.82 -8.20 -7.42
N ASP A 224 16.58 -8.65 -7.54
CA ASP A 224 15.57 -7.93 -8.32
C ASP A 224 15.31 -6.55 -7.68
N GLU A 225 15.44 -5.50 -8.48
CA GLU A 225 15.16 -4.11 -8.08
C GLU A 225 13.67 -3.79 -8.31
N ASP A 226 12.81 -4.58 -7.68
CA ASP A 226 11.36 -4.54 -7.88
C ASP A 226 10.63 -3.60 -6.90
N GLY A 227 11.33 -3.11 -5.88
CA GLY A 227 10.77 -2.31 -4.81
C GLY A 227 9.95 -3.11 -3.80
N ALA A 228 10.11 -4.44 -3.70
CA ALA A 228 9.46 -5.31 -2.74
C ALA A 228 10.46 -5.91 -1.74
N PHE A 229 10.20 -5.75 -0.43
CA PHE A 229 11.08 -6.31 0.59
C PHE A 229 10.69 -7.77 0.85
N GLY A 230 11.21 -8.66 0.02
CA GLY A 230 11.02 -10.10 0.13
C GLY A 230 12.11 -10.80 0.95
N ILE A 231 12.12 -12.13 0.88
CA ILE A 231 13.12 -12.99 1.55
C ILE A 231 14.53 -12.71 1.02
N GLY A 232 14.68 -12.54 -0.30
CA GLY A 232 15.97 -12.19 -0.93
C GLY A 232 16.54 -10.87 -0.40
N THR A 233 15.72 -9.81 -0.37
CA THR A 233 16.10 -8.51 0.20
C THR A 233 16.48 -8.64 1.67
N ARG A 234 15.74 -9.44 2.47
CA ARG A 234 16.11 -9.69 3.87
C ARG A 234 17.47 -10.36 4.02
N ALA A 235 17.74 -11.39 3.21
CA ALA A 235 19.01 -12.10 3.22
C ALA A 235 20.18 -11.16 2.87
N ALA A 236 19.99 -10.30 1.87
CA ALA A 236 20.99 -9.29 1.50
C ALA A 236 21.23 -8.25 2.61
N VAL A 237 20.18 -7.81 3.32
CA VAL A 237 20.34 -6.93 4.50
C VAL A 237 21.13 -7.63 5.61
N ILE A 238 20.86 -8.91 5.88
CA ILE A 238 21.61 -9.71 6.85
C ILE A 238 23.10 -9.82 6.46
N GLU A 239 23.38 -10.10 5.19
CA GLU A 239 24.74 -10.18 4.68
C GLU A 239 25.47 -8.83 4.82
N PHE A 240 24.81 -7.73 4.43
CA PHE A 240 25.34 -6.39 4.60
C PHE A 240 25.63 -6.08 6.07
N GLN A 241 24.67 -6.32 6.96
CA GLN A 241 24.84 -6.13 8.41
C GLN A 241 26.03 -6.92 8.94
N THR A 242 26.16 -8.19 8.54
CA THR A 242 27.27 -9.07 8.95
C THR A 242 28.62 -8.51 8.52
N ARG A 243 28.76 -8.08 7.26
CA ARG A 243 30.00 -7.48 6.75
C ARG A 243 30.36 -6.16 7.42
N GLN A 244 29.35 -5.40 7.86
CA GLN A 244 29.54 -4.12 8.56
C GLN A 244 29.71 -4.29 10.08
N GLY A 245 29.76 -5.53 10.60
CA GLY A 245 29.85 -5.79 12.04
C GLY A 245 28.62 -5.32 12.83
N MET A 246 27.47 -5.19 12.17
CA MET A 246 26.18 -4.82 12.78
C MET A 246 25.44 -6.07 13.26
N ARG A 247 24.42 -5.86 14.11
CA ARG A 247 23.47 -6.94 14.44
C ARG A 247 22.73 -7.39 13.18
N ALA A 248 22.85 -8.66 12.84
CA ALA A 248 22.28 -9.29 11.65
C ALA A 248 20.80 -9.68 11.83
N ASP A 249 19.92 -8.71 12.11
CA ASP A 249 18.48 -8.94 12.31
C ASP A 249 17.64 -8.90 11.01
N GLY A 250 18.23 -8.46 9.90
CA GLY A 250 17.59 -8.32 8.60
C GLY A 250 16.64 -7.14 8.49
N ILE A 251 16.70 -6.17 9.42
CA ILE A 251 15.93 -4.92 9.37
C ILE A 251 16.86 -3.80 8.89
N ALA A 252 16.49 -3.14 7.79
CA ALA A 252 17.21 -1.96 7.31
C ALA A 252 16.81 -0.72 8.14
N ALA A 253 17.24 -0.71 9.40
CA ALA A 253 17.10 0.39 10.32
C ALA A 253 18.11 1.52 10.02
N ARG A 254 18.04 2.62 10.78
CA ARG A 254 18.88 3.81 10.56
C ARG A 254 20.39 3.53 10.39
N PRO A 255 21.04 2.63 11.17
CA PRO A 255 22.46 2.33 10.95
C PRO A 255 22.75 1.73 9.57
N VAL A 256 21.90 0.79 9.12
CA VAL A 256 22.00 0.19 7.77
C VAL A 256 21.78 1.24 6.69
N LEU A 257 20.72 2.04 6.81
CA LEU A 257 20.39 3.08 5.83
C LEU A 257 21.49 4.14 5.73
N ARG A 258 22.10 4.55 6.85
CA ARG A 258 23.25 5.46 6.86
C ARG A 258 24.48 4.87 6.19
N ALA A 259 24.81 3.61 6.48
CA ALA A 259 25.96 2.94 5.87
C ALA A 259 25.80 2.73 4.34
N LEU A 260 24.57 2.80 3.85
CA LEU A 260 24.21 2.79 2.44
C LEU A 260 23.95 4.19 1.85
N ASP A 261 24.22 5.27 2.61
CA ASP A 261 24.04 6.67 2.17
C ASP A 261 22.59 7.02 1.76
N LEU A 262 21.60 6.38 2.39
CA LEU A 262 20.17 6.58 2.11
C LEU A 262 19.49 7.59 3.04
N VAL A 263 20.15 8.01 4.14
CA VAL A 263 19.64 8.96 5.17
C VAL A 263 20.74 9.73 5.90
#